data_AF-A0A7X5ZFH5-F1
#
_entry.id   AF-A0A7X5ZFH5-F1
#
_cell.length_a   1.000
_cell.length_b   1.000
_cell.length_c   1.000
_cell.angle_alpha   90.00
_cell.angle_beta   90.00
_cell.angle_gamma   90.00
#
_symmetry.space_group_name_H-M   'P 1'
#
loop_
_entity.id
_entity.type
_entity.pdbx_description
1 polymer ?
#
loop_
_entity_poly.entity_id
_entity_poly.type
_entity_poly.pdbx_seq_one_letter_code
_entity_poly.pdbx_strand_id
1 'polypeptide(L)' 'MVLHVRRDATAGRRLVEIAVLERGTDGCVRAATVWHADHGFGSGAKVLDQFIADRSGR' A
#
# COMPACT_ATOMS: atom_id res chain seq x y z
N MET A 1 5.39 -9.58 -2.96
CA MET A 1 4.69 -8.33 -2.54
C MET A 1 5.69 -7.19 -2.56
N VAL A 2 5.31 -6.06 -3.15
CA VAL A 2 6.07 -4.79 -3.05
C VAL A 2 5.17 -3.78 -2.33
N LEU A 3 5.69 -3.20 -1.26
CA LEU A 3 5.05 -2.07 -0.59
C LEU A 3 5.62 -0.78 -1.15
N HIS A 4 4.73 0.12 -1.52
CA HIS A 4 5.06 1.49 -1.85
C HIS A 4 4.80 2.35 -0.63
N VAL A 5 5.81 3.12 -0.22
CA VAL A 5 5.73 4.02 0.93
C VAL A 5 6.07 5.42 0.45
N ARG A 6 5.13 6.35 0.58
CA ARG A 6 5.40 7.77 0.31
C ARG A 6 5.62 8.51 1.61
N ARG A 7 6.58 9.41 1.57
CA ARG A 7 6.86 10.34 2.65
C ARG A 7 6.84 11.75 2.10
N ASP A 8 6.27 12.67 2.87
CA ASP A 8 6.44 14.09 2.61
C ASP A 8 7.84 14.51 3.09
N ALA A 9 8.47 15.40 2.32
CA ALA A 9 9.78 15.98 2.61
C ALA A 9 9.69 17.49 2.95
N THR A 10 8.52 18.11 2.75
CA THR A 10 8.35 19.57 2.91
C THR A 10 8.07 20.00 4.35
N ALA A 11 7.40 19.16 5.16
CA ALA A 11 7.08 19.45 6.56
C ALA A 11 7.84 18.56 7.58
N GLY A 12 9.01 18.04 7.18
CA GLY A 12 9.73 16.98 7.92
C GLY A 12 9.38 15.58 7.42
N ARG A 13 10.11 14.55 7.87
CA ARG A 13 9.98 13.18 7.37
C ARG A 13 8.69 12.52 7.88
N ARG A 14 7.55 12.81 7.25
CA ARG A 14 6.23 12.26 7.58
C ARG A 14 5.82 11.17 6.61
N LEU A 15 5.34 10.03 7.12
CA LEU A 15 4.68 9.01 6.30
C LEU A 15 3.34 9.56 5.80
N VAL A 16 3.14 9.57 4.48
CA VAL A 16 1.89 10.06 3.86
C VAL A 16 1.06 8.97 3.22
N GLU A 17 1.69 7.91 2.72
CA GLU A 17 0.95 6.81 2.08
C GLU A 17 1.66 5.47 2.27
N ILE A 18 0.85 4.43 2.46
CA ILE A 18 1.22 3.03 2.25
C ILE A 18 0.32 2.49 1.14
N ALA A 19 0.90 1.86 0.13
CA ALA A 19 0.16 1.18 -0.93
C ALA A 19 0.78 -0.19 -1.21
N VAL A 20 -0.06 -1.15 -1.58
CA VAL A 20 0.39 -2.41 -2.18
C VAL A 20 0.46 -2.25 -3.69
N LEU A 21 1.49 -2.84 -4.30
CA LEU A 21 1.57 -2.90 -5.75
C LEU A 21 0.97 -4.20 -6.27
N GLU A 22 -0.02 -4.06 -7.14
CA GLU A 22 -0.72 -5.16 -7.80
C GLU A 22 -0.39 -5.17 -9.29
N ARG A 23 -0.31 -6.37 -9.88
CA ARG A 23 -0.25 -6.51 -11.34
C ARG A 23 -1.66 -6.62 -11.88
N GLY A 24 -2.03 -5.69 -12.75
CA GLY A 24 -3.25 -5.77 -13.55
C GLY A 24 -3.13 -6.82 -14.64
N THR A 25 -4.29 -7.24 -15.15
CA THR A 25 -4.40 -8.19 -16.28
C THR A 25 -3.86 -7.65 -17.59
N ASP A 26 -3.71 -6.33 -17.68
CA ASP A 26 -3.08 -5.59 -18.78
C ASP A 26 -1.55 -5.56 -18.68
N GLY A 27 -0.95 -6.23 -17.69
CA GLY A 27 0.49 -6.22 -17.45
C GLY A 27 1.01 -4.95 -16.75
N CYS A 28 0.13 -3.98 -16.49
CA CYS A 28 0.49 -2.77 -15.76
C CYS A 28 0.55 -3.02 -14.25
N VAL A 29 1.43 -2.31 -13.55
CA VAL A 29 1.44 -2.29 -12.09
C VAL A 29 0.61 -1.10 -11.60
N ARG A 30 -0.32 -1.36 -10.69
CA ARG A 30 -1.14 -0.33 -10.04
C ARG A 30 -0.83 -0.28 -8.55
N ALA A 31 -0.83 0.92 -7.99
CA ALA A 31 -0.76 1.11 -6.55
C ALA A 31 -2.19 1.13 -5.99
N ALA A 32 -2.51 0.18 -5.10
CA ALA A 32 -3.74 0.20 -4.32
C ALA A 32 -3.42 0.77 -2.93
N THR A 33 -3.91 1.97 -2.65
CA THR A 33 -3.69 2.67 -1.37
C THR A 33 -4.26 1.84 -0.22
N VAL A 34 -3.38 1.43 0.68
CA VAL A 34 -3.73 0.77 1.95
C VAL A 34 -4.16 1.82 2.96
N TRP A 35 -3.37 2.88 3.09
CA TRP A 35 -3.59 3.93 4.07
C TRP A 35 -2.98 5.26 3.58
N HIS A 36 -3.69 6.37 3.81
CA HIS A 36 -3.22 7.73 3.54
C HIS A 36 -3.36 8.61 4.79
N ALA A 37 -2.44 9.53 4.98
CA ALA A 37 -2.41 10.41 6.15
C ALA A 37 -3.66 11.29 6.30
N ASP A 38 -4.29 11.66 5.19
CA ASP A 38 -5.46 12.56 5.18
C ASP A 38 -6.81 11.83 5.17
N HIS A 39 -6.84 10.56 4.75
CA HIS A 39 -8.09 9.83 4.51
C HIS A 39 -8.19 8.51 5.27
N GLY A 40 -7.12 8.06 5.94
CA GLY A 40 -7.08 6.78 6.63
C GLY A 40 -7.00 5.61 5.66
N PHE A 41 -7.65 4.49 5.98
CA PHE A 41 -7.55 3.25 5.20
C PHE A 41 -8.28 3.34 3.86
N GLY A 42 -7.66 2.79 2.82
CA GLY A 42 -8.17 2.71 1.46
C GLY A 42 -8.52 1.28 1.02
N SER A 43 -8.89 1.14 -0.25
CA SER A 43 -9.30 -0.15 -0.85
C SER A 43 -8.21 -1.23 -0.82
N GLY A 44 -6.94 -0.83 -0.73
CA GLY A 44 -5.80 -1.75 -0.61
C GLY A 44 -5.67 -2.41 0.78
N ALA A 45 -6.42 -1.98 1.80
CA ALA A 45 -6.29 -2.51 3.15
C ALA A 45 -6.57 -4.03 3.22
N LYS A 46 -7.68 -4.48 2.61
CA LYS A 46 -8.03 -5.91 2.57
C LYS A 46 -6.99 -6.76 1.83
N VAL A 47 -6.38 -6.19 0.79
CA VAL A 47 -5.33 -6.84 0.00
C VAL A 47 -4.09 -7.03 0.87
N LEU A 48 -3.71 -6.01 1.65
CA LEU A 48 -2.61 -6.11 2.59
C LEU A 48 -2.88 -7.18 3.67
N ASP A 49 -4.09 -7.23 4.22
CA ASP A 49 -4.47 -8.25 5.22
C ASP A 49 -4.33 -9.66 4.66
N GLN A 50 -4.83 -9.90 3.44
CA GLN A 50 -4.69 -11.18 2.77
C GLN A 50 -3.22 -11.55 2.57
N PHE A 51 -2.38 -10.61 2.14
CA PHE A 51 -0.95 -10.87 1.99
C PHE A 51 -0.24 -11.16 3.31
N ILE A 52 -0.60 -10.48 4.41
CA ILE A 52 -0.04 -10.76 5.74
C ILE A 52 -0.43 -12.17 6.18
N ALA A 53 -1.69 -12.57 5.97
CA ALA A 53 -2.16 -13.92 6.28
C ALA A 53 -1.40 -14.99 5.47
N ASP A 54 -1.27 -14.81 4.15
CA ASP A 54 -0.55 -15.73 3.26
C ASP A 54 0.93 -15.89 3.67
N ARG A 55 1.55 -14.81 4.16
CA ARG A 55 2.95 -14.84 4.60
C ARG A 55 3.13 -15.45 5.98
N SER A 56 2.17 -15.25 6.87
CA SER A 56 2.24 -15.77 8.24
C SER A 56 1.95 -17.27 8.32
N GLY A 57 1.30 -17.83 7.30
CA GLY A 57 1.09 -19.27 7.13
C GLY A 57 2.22 -20.04 6.42
N ARG A 58 3.33 -19.38 6.06
CA ARG A 58 4.54 -19.99 5.47
C ARG A 58 5.67 -20.06 6.48
#